data_AF-A0A0V0V7V9-F1
#
_entry.id   AF-A0A0V0V7V9-F1
#
_cell.length_a   1.000
_cell.length_b   1.000
_cell.length_c   1.000
_cell.angle_alpha   90.00
_cell.angle_beta   90.00
_cell.angle_gamma   90.00
#
_symmetry.space_group_name_H-M   'P 1'
#
loop_
_entity.id
_entity.type
_entity.pdbx_description
1 polymer ?
#
loop_
_entity_poly.entity_id
_entity_poly.type
_entity_poly.pdbx_seq_one_letter_code
_entity_poly.pdbx_strand_id
1 'polypeptide(L)'
;MKVIEEMISVLERPERHELYFNNFFASYDLLEKVSEAFFNHVCNGTVHVCRWNDNAIVTLASNHLTHHPIGSVQRYSQSQKKDVKIRMPEIVRRYNTSMGGVDILDKLLSSYRPRLRSKKWWWNLFSNALKLAVVAAWRLHRELHQDSSTALSHLDFRRDVTTHLLRAKPRLTIRTGRRAHPPETLRITEGHYLEPISQGRCRVCKKNCRLHCVECRERLHRKCFPLYHRVST
;
A
#
# COMPACT_ATOMS: atom_id res chain seq x y z
N MET A 1 -8.52 -22.43 -14.48
CA MET A 1 -8.59 -21.78 -15.81
C MET A 1 -9.56 -20.60 -15.79
N LYS A 2 -10.84 -20.76 -15.42
CA LYS A 2 -11.85 -19.66 -15.36
C LYS A 2 -11.40 -18.36 -14.69
N VAL A 3 -10.74 -18.43 -13.54
CA VAL A 3 -10.25 -17.22 -12.82
C VAL A 3 -9.24 -16.43 -13.64
N ILE A 4 -8.36 -17.09 -14.39
CA ILE A 4 -7.37 -16.43 -15.25
C ILE A 4 -8.07 -15.75 -16.43
N GLU A 5 -9.02 -16.43 -17.05
CA GLU A 5 -9.83 -15.88 -18.16
C GLU A 5 -10.60 -14.63 -17.71
N GLU A 6 -11.19 -14.64 -16.52
CA GLU A 6 -11.86 -13.48 -15.93
C GLU A 6 -10.88 -12.34 -15.66
N MET A 7 -9.69 -12.60 -15.11
CA MET A 7 -8.67 -11.57 -14.89
C MET A 7 -8.17 -10.96 -16.21
N ILE A 8 -8.02 -11.77 -17.25
CA ILE A 8 -7.60 -11.32 -18.58
C ILE A 8 -8.70 -10.49 -19.25
N SER A 9 -9.97 -10.80 -19.01
CA SER A 9 -11.11 -10.06 -19.61
C SER A 9 -11.16 -8.58 -19.25
N VAL A 10 -10.48 -8.18 -18.16
CA VAL A 10 -10.37 -6.78 -17.71
C VAL A 10 -9.32 -6.01 -18.50
N LEU A 11 -8.40 -6.70 -19.20
CA LEU A 11 -7.37 -6.06 -20.01
C LEU A 11 -7.96 -5.61 -21.35
N GLU A 12 -7.86 -4.31 -21.64
CA GLU A 12 -8.32 -3.73 -22.91
C GLU A 12 -7.54 -4.25 -24.12
N ARG A 13 -6.26 -4.62 -23.91
CA ARG A 13 -5.33 -5.14 -24.93
C ARG A 13 -4.49 -6.29 -24.38
N PRO A 14 -5.06 -7.49 -24.22
CA PRO A 14 -4.36 -8.62 -23.60
C PRO A 14 -3.10 -9.02 -24.37
N GLU A 15 -3.04 -8.77 -25.68
CA GLU A 15 -1.90 -9.06 -26.57
C GLU A 15 -0.64 -8.25 -26.25
N ARG A 16 -0.77 -7.16 -25.48
CA ARG A 16 0.36 -6.31 -25.07
C ARG A 16 0.91 -6.62 -23.67
N HIS A 17 0.36 -7.62 -23.00
CA HIS A 17 0.67 -7.92 -21.62
C HIS A 17 1.33 -9.30 -21.48
N GLU A 18 2.40 -9.36 -20.72
CA GLU A 18 3.01 -10.62 -20.28
C GLU A 18 2.43 -11.01 -18.93
N LEU A 19 1.92 -12.24 -18.82
CA LEU A 19 1.35 -12.77 -17.59
C LEU A 19 2.25 -13.86 -17.02
N TYR A 20 2.48 -13.78 -15.72
CA TYR A 20 3.34 -14.69 -14.97
C TYR A 20 2.50 -15.36 -13.88
N PHE A 21 2.58 -16.69 -13.80
CA PHE A 21 1.79 -17.49 -12.87
C PHE A 21 2.66 -18.47 -12.10
N ASN A 22 2.30 -18.69 -10.84
CA ASN A 22 2.92 -19.72 -10.01
C ASN A 22 2.40 -21.12 -10.41
N ASN A 23 3.11 -22.17 -9.97
CA ASN A 23 2.80 -23.57 -10.27
C ASN A 23 1.37 -24.02 -9.92
N PHE A 24 0.65 -23.29 -9.06
CA PHE A 24 -0.76 -23.53 -8.78
C PHE A 24 -1.65 -23.46 -10.04
N PHE A 25 -1.19 -22.77 -11.09
CA PHE A 25 -1.89 -22.63 -12.36
C PHE A 25 -1.26 -23.41 -13.53
N ALA A 26 -0.22 -24.21 -13.27
CA ALA A 26 0.48 -25.02 -14.29
C ALA A 26 -0.02 -26.48 -14.25
N SER A 27 -0.30 -27.09 -15.40
CA SER A 27 -0.83 -28.46 -15.48
C SER A 27 0.26 -29.53 -15.34
N TYR A 28 -0.12 -30.69 -14.82
CA TYR A 28 0.74 -31.87 -14.59
C TYR A 28 1.33 -32.43 -15.89
N ASP A 29 0.54 -32.51 -16.96
CA ASP A 29 0.95 -33.03 -18.28
C ASP A 29 2.14 -32.28 -18.89
N LEU A 30 2.35 -31.04 -18.46
CA LEU A 30 3.46 -30.19 -18.89
C LEU A 30 4.78 -30.52 -18.17
N LEU A 31 4.70 -31.10 -16.97
CA LEU A 31 5.84 -31.43 -16.10
C LEU A 31 6.45 -32.81 -16.42
N GLU A 32 5.66 -33.74 -16.95
CA GLU A 32 6.07 -35.12 -17.22
C GLU A 32 6.95 -35.26 -18.48
N LYS A 33 6.83 -34.34 -19.45
CA LYS A 33 7.49 -34.42 -20.76
C LYS A 33 8.99 -34.08 -20.80
N VAL A 34 9.59 -33.66 -19.70
CA VAL A 34 11.00 -33.25 -19.66
C VAL A 34 11.76 -34.23 -18.76
N SER A 35 12.80 -34.91 -19.27
CA SER A 35 13.60 -35.89 -18.53
C SER A 35 14.72 -35.24 -17.70
N GLU A 36 15.47 -36.05 -16.94
CA GLU A 36 16.52 -35.61 -16.00
C GLU A 36 17.80 -35.15 -16.72
N ALA A 37 18.03 -33.83 -16.75
CA ALA A 37 19.34 -33.24 -16.95
C ALA A 37 19.41 -31.87 -16.30
N PHE A 38 20.63 -31.32 -16.15
CA PHE A 38 20.89 -30.02 -15.53
C PHE A 38 20.12 -28.86 -16.20
N PHE A 39 19.92 -28.96 -17.51
CA PHE A 39 19.15 -28.03 -18.30
C PHE A 39 18.53 -28.78 -19.48
N ASN A 40 17.20 -28.79 -19.57
CA ASN A 40 16.45 -29.41 -20.66
C ASN A 40 15.33 -28.50 -21.13
N HIS A 41 15.01 -28.51 -22.42
CA HIS A 41 13.89 -27.77 -22.96
C HIS A 41 13.13 -28.58 -24.02
N VAL A 42 11.83 -28.34 -24.12
CA VAL A 42 10.94 -28.93 -25.13
C VAL A 42 10.08 -27.82 -25.69
N CYS A 43 9.91 -27.77 -27.01
CA CYS A 43 9.04 -26.82 -27.67
C CYS A 43 8.04 -27.58 -28.56
N ASN A 44 6.75 -27.31 -28.37
CA ASN A 44 5.68 -27.88 -29.21
C ASN A 44 5.14 -26.84 -30.23
N GLY A 45 5.98 -25.90 -30.67
CA GLY A 45 5.61 -24.80 -31.57
C GLY A 45 4.84 -23.64 -30.92
N THR A 46 3.97 -23.94 -29.94
CA THR A 46 3.14 -22.93 -29.24
C THR A 46 3.59 -22.66 -27.81
N VAL A 47 4.18 -23.67 -27.15
CA VAL A 47 4.63 -23.58 -25.76
C VAL A 47 6.05 -24.13 -25.67
N HIS A 48 6.91 -23.36 -25.04
CA HIS A 48 8.28 -23.69 -24.71
C HIS A 48 8.38 -24.01 -23.21
N VAL A 49 8.77 -25.23 -22.90
CA VAL A 49 9.00 -25.72 -21.53
C VAL A 49 10.49 -25.78 -21.27
N CYS A 50 10.92 -25.27 -20.13
CA CYS A 50 12.31 -25.22 -19.70
C CYS A 50 12.44 -25.79 -18.29
N ARG A 51 13.28 -26.80 -18.12
CA ARG A 51 13.70 -27.31 -16.83
C ARG A 51 15.12 -26.83 -16.54
N TRP A 52 15.30 -26.23 -15.36
CA TRP A 52 16.56 -25.69 -14.90
C TRP A 52 16.86 -26.20 -13.50
N ASN A 53 18.06 -26.74 -13.30
CA ASN A 53 18.51 -27.23 -12.00
C ASN A 53 19.41 -26.19 -11.32
N ASP A 54 18.95 -25.63 -10.20
CA ASP A 54 19.74 -24.78 -9.29
C ASP A 54 20.05 -25.56 -8.00
N ASN A 55 19.56 -25.12 -6.85
CA ASN A 55 19.52 -25.93 -5.63
C ASN A 55 18.42 -27.02 -5.69
N ALA A 56 17.39 -26.77 -6.49
CA ALA A 56 16.29 -27.68 -6.76
C ALA A 56 15.89 -27.53 -8.22
N ILE A 57 15.21 -28.56 -8.75
CA ILE A 57 14.73 -28.56 -10.12
C ILE A 57 13.53 -27.62 -10.23
N VAL A 58 13.65 -26.62 -11.10
CA VAL A 58 12.58 -25.70 -11.46
C VAL A 58 12.12 -26.01 -12.88
N THR A 59 10.81 -26.14 -13.08
CA THR A 59 10.22 -26.29 -14.42
C THR A 59 9.33 -25.08 -14.70
N LEU A 60 9.56 -24.44 -15.84
CA LEU A 60 8.85 -23.25 -16.31
C LEU A 60 8.30 -23.50 -17.70
N ALA A 61 7.19 -22.86 -18.02
CA ALA A 61 6.61 -22.89 -19.35
C ALA A 61 6.28 -21.46 -19.80
N SER A 62 6.51 -21.19 -21.08
CA SER A 62 6.15 -19.92 -21.70
C SER A 62 5.68 -20.14 -23.13
N ASN A 63 4.74 -19.34 -23.59
CA ASN A 63 4.28 -19.28 -24.98
C ASN A 63 4.99 -18.20 -25.80
N HIS A 64 5.80 -17.34 -25.16
CA HIS A 64 6.45 -16.20 -25.79
C HIS A 64 7.97 -16.23 -25.60
N LEU A 65 8.44 -16.66 -24.44
CA LEU A 65 9.85 -16.69 -24.08
C LEU A 65 10.46 -18.07 -24.31
N THR A 66 11.69 -18.08 -24.79
CA THR A 66 12.50 -19.30 -24.89
C THR A 66 13.61 -19.30 -23.85
N HIS A 67 14.47 -20.32 -23.89
CA HIS A 67 15.64 -20.38 -23.02
C HIS A 67 16.78 -19.43 -23.43
N HIS A 68 16.74 -18.87 -24.66
CA HIS A 68 17.75 -17.96 -25.18
C HIS A 68 17.37 -16.48 -24.97
N PRO A 69 18.36 -15.59 -24.77
CA PRO A 69 19.78 -15.88 -24.59
C PRO A 69 20.07 -16.53 -23.23
N ILE A 70 21.06 -17.43 -23.19
CA ILE A 70 21.48 -18.05 -21.93
C ILE A 70 22.41 -17.07 -21.21
N GLY A 71 21.97 -16.56 -20.06
CA GLY A 71 22.78 -15.73 -19.18
C GLY A 71 23.62 -16.55 -18.19
N SER A 72 24.34 -15.86 -17.32
CA SER A 72 25.02 -16.47 -16.16
C SER A 72 24.64 -15.75 -14.88
N VAL A 73 24.39 -16.51 -13.81
CA VAL A 73 24.13 -15.98 -12.48
C VAL A 73 25.18 -16.52 -11.50
N GLN A 74 25.65 -15.69 -10.57
CA GLN A 74 26.51 -16.16 -9.49
C GLN A 74 25.65 -16.75 -8.37
N ARG A 75 26.05 -17.94 -7.91
CA ARG A 75 25.40 -18.66 -6.82
C ARG A 75 26.46 -19.24 -5.90
N TYR A 76 26.24 -19.11 -4.60
CA TYR A 76 27.11 -19.74 -3.61
C TYR A 76 26.85 -21.24 -3.59
N SER A 77 27.87 -22.04 -3.89
CA SER A 77 27.81 -23.50 -3.80
C SER A 77 28.23 -23.94 -2.40
N GLN A 78 27.34 -24.62 -1.66
CA GLN A 78 27.69 -25.17 -0.34
C GLN A 78 28.73 -26.29 -0.44
N SER A 79 28.68 -27.12 -1.49
CA SER A 79 29.63 -28.22 -1.68
C SER A 79 31.04 -27.72 -2.00
N GLN A 80 31.15 -26.64 -2.78
CA GLN A 80 32.44 -26.07 -3.16
C GLN A 80 32.88 -24.89 -2.27
N LYS A 81 32.04 -24.45 -1.32
CA LYS A 81 32.21 -23.28 -0.45
C LYS A 81 32.68 -22.02 -1.17
N LYS A 82 32.19 -21.82 -2.40
CA LYS A 82 32.58 -20.69 -3.26
C LYS A 82 31.42 -20.30 -4.18
N ASP A 83 31.50 -19.07 -4.68
CA ASP A 83 30.58 -18.61 -5.72
C ASP A 83 30.92 -19.27 -7.06
N VAL A 84 29.94 -19.97 -7.61
CA VAL A 84 29.99 -20.61 -8.93
C VAL A 84 29.09 -19.85 -9.89
N LYS A 85 29.54 -19.69 -11.14
CA LYS A 85 28.71 -19.15 -12.22
C LYS A 85 27.88 -20.27 -12.82
N ILE A 86 26.57 -20.18 -12.66
CA ILE A 86 25.60 -21.12 -13.22
C ILE A 86 24.95 -20.49 -14.45
N ARG A 87 24.77 -21.29 -15.51
CA ARG A 87 24.02 -20.87 -16.71
C ARG A 87 22.55 -20.69 -16.33
N MET A 88 22.00 -19.52 -16.61
CA MET A 88 20.61 -19.16 -16.30
C MET A 88 19.84 -18.87 -17.59
N PRO A 89 18.79 -19.65 -17.91
CA PRO A 89 17.91 -19.39 -19.05
C PRO A 89 17.16 -18.06 -18.95
N GLU A 90 16.91 -17.40 -20.08
CA GLU A 90 16.18 -16.12 -20.11
C GLU A 90 14.77 -16.23 -19.50
N ILE A 91 14.05 -17.31 -19.79
CA ILE A 91 12.73 -17.59 -19.21
C ILE A 91 12.74 -17.58 -17.68
N VAL A 92 13.78 -18.15 -17.04
CA VAL A 92 13.95 -18.16 -15.58
C VAL A 92 14.21 -16.73 -15.08
N ARG A 93 15.08 -15.99 -15.78
CA ARG A 93 15.44 -14.61 -15.41
C ARG A 93 14.23 -13.69 -15.45
N ARG A 94 13.45 -13.76 -16.53
CA ARG A 94 12.22 -12.98 -16.74
C ARG A 94 11.18 -13.31 -15.68
N TYR A 95 10.95 -14.60 -15.46
CA TYR A 95 10.03 -15.06 -14.43
C TYR A 95 10.38 -14.50 -13.05
N ASN A 96 11.63 -14.64 -12.61
CA ASN A 96 12.08 -14.15 -11.30
C ASN A 96 11.98 -12.62 -11.16
N THR A 97 12.14 -11.87 -12.25
CA THR A 97 12.02 -10.41 -12.24
C THR A 97 10.56 -9.97 -12.10
N SER A 98 9.64 -10.69 -12.75
CA SER A 98 8.23 -10.28 -12.86
C SER A 98 7.30 -10.88 -11.78
N MET A 99 7.62 -12.05 -11.23
CA MET A 99 6.78 -12.78 -10.26
C MET A 99 6.52 -11.98 -8.97
N GLY A 100 7.45 -11.09 -8.56
CA GLY A 100 7.38 -10.35 -7.30
C GLY A 100 6.32 -9.24 -7.22
N GLY A 101 5.57 -8.98 -8.29
CA GLY A 101 4.59 -7.88 -8.33
C GLY A 101 3.51 -7.98 -7.24
N VAL A 102 2.95 -9.19 -7.03
CA VAL A 102 1.93 -9.44 -6.01
C VAL A 102 2.52 -9.33 -4.60
N ASP A 103 3.70 -9.89 -4.37
CA ASP A 103 4.38 -9.83 -3.07
C ASP A 103 4.74 -8.39 -2.69
N ILE A 104 5.13 -7.56 -3.66
CA ILE A 104 5.37 -6.13 -3.45
C ILE A 104 4.08 -5.43 -3.02
N LEU A 105 2.95 -5.73 -3.66
CA LEU A 105 1.65 -5.18 -3.28
C LEU A 105 1.30 -5.60 -1.84
N ASP A 106 1.42 -6.88 -1.50
CA ASP A 106 1.14 -7.40 -0.16
C ASP A 106 2.03 -6.75 0.91
N LYS A 107 3.31 -6.56 0.60
CA LYS A 107 4.25 -5.84 1.47
C LYS A 107 3.79 -4.39 1.70
N LEU A 108 3.38 -3.68 0.65
CA LEU A 108 2.89 -2.30 0.75
C LEU A 108 1.59 -2.20 1.56
N LEU A 109 0.67 -3.16 1.38
CA LEU A 109 -0.58 -3.25 2.14
C LEU A 109 -0.34 -3.56 3.62
N SER A 110 0.64 -4.41 3.91
CA SER A 110 1.00 -4.81 5.28
C SER A 110 1.70 -3.70 6.06
N SER A 111 2.59 -2.94 5.40
CA SER A 111 3.45 -1.92 6.02
C SER A 111 2.71 -0.87 6.86
N TYR A 112 1.50 -0.48 6.43
CA TYR A 112 0.69 0.54 7.11
C TYR A 112 -0.71 0.03 7.47
N ARG A 113 -0.81 -1.26 7.82
CA ARG A 113 -2.08 -1.88 8.19
C ARG A 113 -2.65 -1.28 9.49
N PRO A 114 -3.85 -0.69 9.48
CA PRO A 114 -4.50 -0.23 10.69
C PRO A 114 -4.85 -1.40 11.61
N ARG A 115 -4.60 -1.26 12.92
CA ARG A 115 -4.98 -2.25 13.95
C ARG A 115 -6.44 -2.07 14.36
N LEU A 116 -7.36 -2.16 13.40
CA LEU A 116 -8.80 -2.10 13.66
C LEU A 116 -9.35 -3.54 13.70
N ARG A 117 -9.72 -4.01 14.90
CA ARG A 117 -10.35 -5.31 15.08
C ARG A 117 -11.86 -5.16 15.00
N SER A 118 -12.49 -5.89 14.08
CA SER A 118 -13.95 -5.97 13.97
C SER A 118 -14.37 -7.43 14.02
N LYS A 119 -15.54 -7.71 14.62
CA LYS A 119 -16.16 -9.04 14.60
C LYS A 119 -16.84 -9.35 13.26
N LYS A 120 -17.04 -8.34 12.40
CA LYS A 120 -17.73 -8.50 11.11
C LYS A 120 -16.71 -8.91 10.04
N TRP A 121 -16.94 -10.06 9.40
CA TRP A 121 -16.03 -10.62 8.39
C TRP A 121 -15.77 -9.66 7.22
N TRP A 122 -16.80 -8.95 6.75
CA TRP A 122 -16.71 -8.03 5.62
C TRP A 122 -15.85 -6.79 5.90
N TRP A 123 -15.60 -6.46 7.17
CA TRP A 123 -14.74 -5.34 7.55
C TRP A 123 -13.31 -5.52 7.04
N ASN A 124 -12.84 -6.77 6.99
CA ASN A 124 -11.52 -7.07 6.44
C ASN A 124 -11.46 -6.75 4.95
N LEU A 125 -12.51 -7.09 4.18
CA LEU A 125 -12.59 -6.77 2.75
C LEU A 125 -12.64 -5.26 2.52
N PHE A 126 -13.55 -4.57 3.21
CA PHE A 126 -13.70 -3.11 3.09
C PHE A 126 -12.40 -2.36 3.44
N SER A 127 -11.79 -2.70 4.58
CA SER A 127 -10.53 -2.06 4.99
C SER A 127 -9.38 -2.38 4.04
N ASN A 128 -9.37 -3.56 3.42
CA ASN A 128 -8.35 -3.91 2.42
C ASN A 128 -8.54 -3.14 1.12
N ALA A 129 -9.79 -2.97 0.66
CA ALA A 129 -10.11 -2.17 -0.52
C ALA A 129 -9.64 -0.72 -0.37
N LEU A 130 -9.86 -0.09 0.79
CA LEU A 130 -9.36 1.26 1.07
C LEU A 130 -7.82 1.33 1.04
N LYS A 131 -7.13 0.33 1.58
CA LYS A 131 -5.66 0.28 1.52
C LYS A 131 -5.17 0.15 0.09
N LEU A 132 -5.82 -0.71 -0.70
CA LEU A 132 -5.48 -0.91 -2.10
C LEU A 132 -5.66 0.39 -2.90
N ALA A 133 -6.76 1.11 -2.69
CA ALA A 133 -7.00 2.40 -3.32
C ALA A 133 -5.89 3.42 -3.00
N VAL A 134 -5.44 3.50 -1.74
CA VAL A 134 -4.35 4.39 -1.33
C VAL A 134 -3.01 3.99 -1.97
N VAL A 135 -2.71 2.68 -2.05
CA VAL A 135 -1.49 2.20 -2.71
C VAL A 135 -1.53 2.46 -4.22
N ALA A 136 -2.68 2.26 -4.87
CA ALA A 136 -2.87 2.56 -6.28
C ALA A 136 -2.71 4.05 -6.56
N ALA A 137 -3.33 4.92 -5.76
CA ALA A 137 -3.18 6.38 -5.88
C ALA A 137 -1.72 6.83 -5.67
N TRP A 138 -1.01 6.23 -4.71
CA TRP A 138 0.42 6.51 -4.50
C TRP A 138 1.27 6.05 -5.69
N ARG A 139 0.95 4.90 -6.31
CA ARG A 139 1.63 4.44 -7.52
C ARG A 139 1.43 5.44 -8.66
N LEU A 140 0.19 5.86 -8.92
CA LEU A 140 -0.09 6.90 -9.91
C LEU A 140 0.65 8.21 -9.61
N HIS A 141 0.68 8.64 -8.35
CA HIS A 141 1.46 9.82 -7.95
C HIS A 141 2.94 9.66 -8.30
N ARG A 142 3.53 8.49 -8.07
CA ARG A 142 4.93 8.22 -8.40
C ARG A 142 5.19 8.22 -9.91
N GLU A 143 4.29 7.66 -10.70
CA GLU A 143 4.40 7.68 -12.17
C GLU A 143 4.33 9.11 -12.71
N LEU A 144 3.48 9.98 -12.12
CA LEU A 144 3.34 11.37 -12.55
C LEU A 144 4.50 12.29 -12.10
N HIS A 145 5.29 11.88 -11.11
CA HIS A 145 6.34 12.72 -10.50
C HIS A 145 7.73 12.05 -10.55
N GLN A 146 8.01 11.22 -11.56
CA GLN A 146 9.26 10.46 -11.67
C GLN A 146 10.53 11.35 -11.65
N ASP A 147 10.46 12.57 -12.17
CA ASP A 147 11.61 13.47 -12.34
C ASP A 147 11.65 14.64 -11.32
N SER A 148 10.71 14.69 -10.38
CA SER A 148 10.53 15.85 -9.51
C SER A 148 10.95 15.55 -8.06
N SER A 149 11.59 16.53 -7.41
CA SER A 149 11.85 16.54 -5.96
C SER A 149 10.56 16.50 -5.09
N THR A 150 9.39 16.56 -5.74
CA THR A 150 8.07 16.52 -5.12
C THR A 150 7.51 15.09 -4.96
N ALA A 151 8.24 14.05 -5.40
CA ALA A 151 7.82 12.67 -5.23
C ALA A 151 7.75 12.27 -3.75
N LEU A 152 6.54 12.13 -3.22
CA LEU A 152 6.32 11.77 -1.81
C LEU A 152 6.60 10.28 -1.54
N SER A 153 7.22 10.03 -0.38
CA SER A 153 7.30 8.67 0.17
C SER A 153 5.90 8.12 0.43
N HIS A 154 5.75 6.78 0.50
CA HIS A 154 4.43 6.18 0.77
C HIS A 154 3.85 6.67 2.11
N LEU A 155 4.69 6.90 3.13
CA LEU A 155 4.25 7.44 4.41
C LEU A 155 3.76 8.88 4.28
N ASP A 156 4.51 9.74 3.60
CA ASP A 156 4.19 11.15 3.49
C ASP A 156 2.96 11.38 2.61
N PHE A 157 2.83 10.59 1.53
CA PHE A 157 1.61 10.57 0.71
C PHE A 157 0.37 10.23 1.55
N ARG A 158 0.45 9.23 2.43
CA ARG A 158 -0.66 8.85 3.32
C ARG A 158 -0.99 9.95 4.33
N ARG A 159 0.02 10.62 4.88
CA ARG A 159 -0.16 11.76 5.80
C ARG A 159 -0.84 12.91 5.08
N ASP A 160 -0.45 13.19 3.84
CA ASP A 160 -1.06 14.27 3.05
C ASP A 160 -2.53 13.99 2.74
N VAL A 161 -2.85 12.78 2.26
CA VAL A 161 -4.23 12.33 2.05
C VAL A 161 -5.06 12.44 3.34
N THR A 162 -4.50 12.02 4.48
CA THR A 162 -5.19 12.11 5.77
C THR A 162 -5.44 13.55 6.17
N THR A 163 -4.44 14.43 6.04
CA THR A 163 -4.55 15.86 6.32
C THR A 163 -5.63 16.52 5.45
N HIS A 164 -5.63 16.23 4.15
CA HIS A 164 -6.63 16.72 3.22
C HIS A 164 -8.04 16.25 3.60
N LEU A 165 -8.24 14.97 3.89
CA LEU A 165 -9.55 14.44 4.31
C LEU A 165 -10.04 15.02 5.62
N LEU A 166 -9.14 15.33 6.57
CA LEU A 166 -9.49 15.97 7.83
C LEU A 166 -9.89 17.44 7.62
N ARG A 167 -9.19 18.17 6.75
CA ARG A 167 -9.50 19.56 6.39
C ARG A 167 -10.79 19.67 5.56
N ALA A 168 -11.02 18.71 4.66
CA ALA A 168 -12.17 18.69 3.76
C ALA A 168 -13.49 18.36 4.45
N LYS A 169 -13.50 17.93 5.73
CA LYS A 169 -14.74 17.67 6.45
C LYS A 169 -15.44 18.98 6.81
N PRO A 170 -16.61 19.31 6.19
CA PRO A 170 -17.47 20.35 6.74
C PRO A 170 -18.02 19.79 8.05
N ARG A 171 -17.61 20.38 9.18
CA ARG A 171 -18.21 20.26 10.52
C ARG A 171 -19.13 19.04 10.69
N LEU A 172 -18.61 17.81 10.58
CA LEU A 172 -19.33 16.69 11.18
C LEU A 172 -19.32 17.04 12.66
N THR A 173 -20.47 17.45 13.19
CA THR A 173 -20.72 17.50 14.63
C THR A 173 -20.64 16.07 15.13
N ILE A 174 -19.41 15.59 15.26
CA ILE A 174 -19.09 14.47 16.11
C ILE A 174 -19.51 14.95 17.49
N ARG A 175 -20.71 14.55 17.93
CA ARG A 175 -21.12 14.63 19.33
C ARG A 175 -20.29 13.60 20.09
N THR A 176 -18.99 13.82 20.22
CA THR A 176 -18.16 13.02 21.11
C THR A 176 -18.22 13.61 22.51
N GLY A 177 -18.24 12.71 23.50
CA GLY A 177 -17.81 13.00 24.86
C GLY A 177 -16.40 13.59 24.91
N ARG A 178 -15.90 13.85 26.13
CA ARG A 178 -14.65 14.58 26.48
C ARG A 178 -13.82 15.04 25.27
N ARG A 179 -14.07 16.29 24.83
CA ARG A 179 -13.36 16.96 23.75
C ARG A 179 -11.85 16.87 23.97
N ALA A 180 -11.14 16.36 22.96
CA ALA A 180 -9.69 16.49 22.88
C ALA A 180 -9.32 17.98 22.99
N HIS A 181 -8.27 18.28 23.75
CA HIS A 181 -7.84 19.65 23.95
C HIS A 181 -7.32 20.22 22.62
N PRO A 182 -7.76 21.42 22.21
CA PRO A 182 -7.17 22.10 21.07
C PRO A 182 -5.66 22.26 21.31
N PRO A 183 -4.81 22.10 20.28
CA PRO A 183 -3.39 22.41 20.37
C PRO A 183 -3.18 23.85 20.85
N GLU A 184 -2.15 24.06 21.67
CA GLU A 184 -1.86 25.34 22.34
C GLU A 184 -1.72 26.51 21.35
N THR A 185 -1.26 26.22 20.13
CA THR A 185 -1.09 27.17 19.04
C THR A 185 -2.39 27.88 18.64
N LEU A 186 -3.55 27.25 18.83
CA LEU A 186 -4.85 27.85 18.51
C LEU A 186 -5.38 28.80 19.60
N ARG A 187 -4.73 28.88 20.78
CA ARG A 187 -5.16 29.79 21.86
C ARG A 187 -4.57 31.20 21.73
N ILE A 188 -3.52 31.35 20.93
CA ILE A 188 -2.67 32.55 20.90
C ILE A 188 -2.84 33.32 19.58
N THR A 189 -3.61 32.77 18.63
CA THR A 189 -3.89 33.45 17.35
C THR A 189 -4.66 34.74 17.56
N GLU A 190 -4.49 35.73 16.69
CA GLU A 190 -5.33 36.93 16.71
C GLU A 190 -6.77 36.61 16.24
N GLY A 191 -7.76 37.40 16.67
CA GLY A 191 -9.15 37.27 16.20
C GLY A 191 -10.13 36.48 17.09
N HIS A 192 -9.77 36.14 18.33
CA HIS A 192 -10.73 35.52 19.26
C HIS A 192 -11.81 36.50 19.71
N TYR A 193 -13.08 36.09 19.67
CA TYR A 193 -14.18 36.82 20.27
C TYR A 193 -15.26 35.87 20.82
N LEU A 194 -16.14 36.39 21.68
CA LEU A 194 -17.15 35.61 22.38
C LEU A 194 -18.53 35.71 21.71
N GLU A 195 -19.16 34.56 21.48
CA GLU A 195 -20.53 34.47 21.01
C GLU A 195 -21.44 33.74 22.01
N PRO A 196 -22.74 34.14 22.11
CA PRO A 196 -23.74 33.42 22.87
C PRO A 196 -23.90 31.97 22.41
N ILE A 197 -24.03 31.05 23.37
CA ILE A 197 -24.27 29.63 23.14
C ILE A 197 -25.16 29.05 24.24
N SER A 198 -25.71 27.86 24.01
CA SER A 198 -26.40 27.08 25.03
C SER A 198 -25.58 26.91 26.31
N GLN A 199 -26.29 26.86 27.43
CA GLN A 199 -25.69 26.80 28.76
C GLN A 199 -24.73 25.61 28.90
N GLY A 200 -23.55 25.88 29.46
CA GLY A 200 -22.58 24.85 29.84
C GLY A 200 -21.61 25.36 30.90
N ARG A 201 -20.55 24.61 31.19
CA ARG A 201 -19.53 25.03 32.18
C ARG A 201 -18.37 25.78 31.53
N CYS A 202 -17.94 26.87 32.15
CA CYS A 202 -16.75 27.64 31.77
C CYS A 202 -15.48 26.78 31.92
N ARG A 203 -14.55 26.90 30.98
CA ARG A 203 -13.30 26.13 30.97
C ARG A 203 -12.39 26.48 32.14
N VAL A 204 -12.31 27.76 32.50
CA VAL A 204 -11.44 28.28 33.56
C VAL A 204 -12.08 28.09 34.94
N CYS A 205 -13.21 28.75 35.22
CA CYS A 205 -13.80 28.77 36.57
C CYS A 205 -14.82 27.66 36.85
N LYS A 206 -15.14 26.80 35.87
CA LYS A 206 -16.12 25.69 35.96
C LYS A 206 -17.57 26.07 36.29
N LYS A 207 -17.90 27.36 36.45
CA LYS A 207 -19.27 27.87 36.66
C LYS A 207 -20.10 27.90 35.35
N ASN A 208 -21.42 27.98 35.47
CA ASN A 208 -22.33 28.07 34.34
C ASN A 208 -22.02 29.29 33.46
N CYS A 209 -21.92 29.07 32.15
CA CYS A 209 -21.56 30.03 31.12
C CYS A 209 -22.43 29.81 29.88
N ARG A 210 -22.82 30.91 29.23
CA ARG A 210 -23.58 30.95 27.97
C ARG A 210 -22.79 31.63 26.85
N LEU A 211 -21.47 31.69 27.00
CA LEU A 211 -20.55 32.29 26.03
C LEU A 211 -19.47 31.27 25.66
N HIS A 212 -19.06 31.30 24.40
CA HIS A 212 -17.91 30.54 23.91
C HIS A 212 -17.06 31.37 22.97
N CYS A 213 -15.77 31.04 22.89
CA CYS A 213 -14.88 31.56 21.87
C CYS A 213 -15.18 30.86 20.53
N VAL A 214 -15.34 31.62 19.46
CA VAL A 214 -15.68 31.09 18.12
C VAL A 214 -14.54 30.24 17.54
N GLU A 215 -13.31 30.70 17.71
CA GLU A 215 -12.10 30.04 17.20
C GLU A 215 -11.74 28.79 18.00
N CYS A 216 -11.55 28.91 19.33
CA CYS A 216 -11.20 27.75 20.17
C CYS A 216 -12.38 26.81 20.49
N ARG A 217 -13.62 27.25 20.28
CA ARG A 217 -14.87 26.55 20.69
C ARG A 217 -14.95 26.16 22.16
N GLU A 218 -14.19 26.86 23.00
CA GLU A 218 -14.15 26.69 24.45
C GLU A 218 -15.09 27.69 25.13
N ARG A 219 -15.80 27.24 26.16
CA ARG A 219 -16.76 28.07 26.90
C ARG A 219 -16.03 28.95 27.90
N LEU A 220 -16.15 30.26 27.77
CA LEU A 220 -15.41 31.23 28.59
C LEU A 220 -16.30 32.41 28.97
N HIS A 221 -16.30 32.78 30.24
CA HIS A 221 -16.88 34.07 30.65
C HIS A 221 -16.01 35.21 30.11
N ARG A 222 -16.59 36.41 29.97
CA ARG A 222 -15.83 37.63 29.60
C ARG A 222 -14.58 37.84 30.46
N LYS A 223 -14.66 37.60 31.77
CA LYS A 223 -13.52 37.67 32.70
C LYS A 223 -12.51 36.52 32.57
N CYS A 224 -12.94 35.36 32.11
CA CYS A 224 -12.09 34.17 31.94
C CYS A 224 -11.43 34.11 30.55
N PHE A 225 -11.95 34.88 29.61
CA PHE A 225 -11.46 34.97 28.24
C PHE A 225 -9.99 35.41 28.14
N PRO A 226 -9.55 36.53 28.77
CA PRO A 226 -8.14 36.91 28.71
C PRO A 226 -7.24 35.93 29.49
N LEU A 227 -7.76 35.28 30.54
CA LEU A 227 -6.98 34.29 31.31
C LEU A 227 -6.69 33.01 30.51
N TYR A 228 -7.52 32.69 29.51
CA TYR A 228 -7.37 31.48 28.70
C TYR A 228 -6.52 31.71 27.44
N HIS A 229 -6.51 32.93 26.90
CA HIS A 229 -5.79 33.28 25.66
C HIS A 229 -4.51 34.10 25.92
N ARG A 230 -4.11 34.30 27.18
CA ARG A 230 -2.80 34.84 27.53
C ARG A 230 -1.85 33.69 27.85
N VAL A 231 -0.69 33.70 27.19
CA VAL A 231 0.45 32.85 27.53
C VAL A 231 0.98 33.34 28.88
N SER A 232 1.16 32.43 29.84
CA SER A 232 1.96 32.73 31.04
C SER A 232 3.38 33.04 30.57
N THR A 233 3.81 34.30 30.66
CA THR A 233 5.23 34.63 30.79
C THR A 233 5.81 33.97 32.02
#